data_AF-A0A7V0UFR1-F1
#
_entry.id   AF-A0A7V0UFR1-F1
#
_cell.length_a   1.000
_cell.length_b   1.000
_cell.length_c   1.000
_cell.angle_alpha   90.00
_cell.angle_beta   90.00
_cell.angle_gamma   90.00
#
_symmetry.space_group_name_H-M   'P 1'
#
loop_
_entity.id
_entity.type
_entity.pdbx_description
1 polymer ?
#
loop_
_entity_poly.entity_id
_entity_poly.type
_entity_poly.pdbx_seq_one_letter_code
_entity_poly.pdbx_strand_id
1 'polypeptide(L)'
;MRYLAPFQDLMQELWALLPNLFAMVVILGVGIALSLILRSVLLRFLRRTRFDEFAYRAGIVSALFKANLQTIPSSFVANLFYGLSLLLSFLLALSALNLESTSNVVEKLVTFFPNLIVAILVIVAGYLVCKFVGRSVLLTAVNAEVPAARLISYAVQTLIMLFAIAVGLEQIGFARTTIVAAFSILFGGLVLALALAFGLGGRDLAREFLERHMRRPNDSYSERYPFSHL
;
A
#
# COMPACT_ATOMS: atom_id res chain seq x y z
N MET A 1 14.36 64.55 -1.11
CA MET A 1 14.61 63.25 -1.77
C MET A 1 14.25 62.01 -0.92
N ARG A 2 13.84 62.13 0.34
CA ARG A 2 13.58 60.99 1.26
C ARG A 2 12.18 60.37 1.18
N TYR A 3 11.27 60.95 0.40
CA TYR A 3 9.88 60.48 0.23
C TYR A 3 9.66 59.54 -0.95
N LEU A 4 10.67 59.35 -1.81
CA LEU A 4 10.60 58.47 -2.99
C LEU A 4 11.12 57.05 -2.69
N ALA A 5 11.91 56.88 -1.63
CA ALA A 5 12.41 55.57 -1.19
C ALA A 5 11.27 54.55 -0.91
N PRO A 6 10.21 54.88 -0.15
CA PRO A 6 9.11 53.93 0.06
C PRO A 6 8.34 53.60 -1.23
N PHE A 7 8.35 54.48 -2.24
CA PHE A 7 7.73 54.18 -3.53
C PHE A 7 8.58 53.22 -4.37
N GLN A 8 9.91 53.30 -4.25
CA GLN A 8 10.84 52.37 -4.91
C GLN A 8 10.78 50.98 -4.27
N ASP A 9 10.67 50.90 -2.94
CA ASP A 9 10.51 49.64 -2.23
C ASP A 9 9.19 48.94 -2.60
N LEU A 10 8.08 49.70 -2.65
CA LEU A 10 6.78 49.18 -3.12
C LEU A 10 6.81 48.71 -4.58
N MET A 11 7.52 49.41 -5.47
CA MET A 11 7.66 48.99 -6.87
C MET A 11 8.50 47.71 -7.02
N GLN A 12 9.53 47.52 -6.18
CA GLN A 12 10.30 46.28 -6.15
C GLN A 12 9.49 45.11 -5.60
N GLU A 13 8.71 45.32 -4.53
CA GLU A 13 7.78 44.31 -4.00
C GLU A 13 6.71 43.92 -5.03
N LEU A 14 6.14 44.89 -5.75
CA LEU A 14 5.15 44.62 -6.81
C LEU A 14 5.75 43.81 -7.97
N TRP A 15 7.00 44.07 -8.35
CA TRP A 15 7.70 43.26 -9.35
C TRP A 15 8.00 41.84 -8.87
N ALA A 16 8.29 41.66 -7.59
CA ALA A 16 8.51 40.35 -6.99
C ALA A 16 7.20 39.55 -6.80
N LEU A 17 6.06 40.23 -6.60
CA LEU A 17 4.74 39.60 -6.47
C LEU A 17 4.21 39.01 -7.77
N LEU A 18 4.53 39.61 -8.92
CA LEU A 18 4.07 39.17 -10.24
C LEU A 18 4.42 37.70 -10.57
N PRO A 19 5.69 37.26 -10.47
CA PRO A 19 6.05 35.86 -10.69
C PRO A 19 5.49 34.91 -9.61
N ASN A 20 5.37 35.38 -8.36
CA ASN A 20 4.80 34.60 -7.26
C ASN A 20 3.29 34.36 -7.44
N LEU A 21 2.54 35.35 -7.91
CA LEU A 21 1.13 35.22 -8.27
C LEU A 21 0.94 34.24 -9.43
N PHE A 22 1.83 34.27 -10.43
CA PHE A 22 1.79 33.29 -11.50
C PHE A 22 2.04 31.87 -10.97
N ALA A 23 3.05 31.69 -10.12
CA ALA A 23 3.33 30.40 -9.47
C ALA A 23 2.13 29.91 -8.63
N MET A 24 1.50 30.80 -7.85
CA MET A 24 0.28 30.51 -7.08
C MET A 24 -0.82 29.95 -7.98
N VAL A 25 -1.12 30.62 -9.09
CA VAL A 25 -2.19 30.21 -10.02
C VAL A 25 -1.87 28.85 -10.65
N VAL A 26 -0.62 28.62 -11.06
CA VAL A 26 -0.18 27.33 -11.61
C VAL A 26 -0.33 26.21 -10.57
N ILE A 27 0.13 26.44 -9.34
CA ILE A 27 0.03 25.47 -8.24
C ILE A 27 -1.43 25.15 -7.92
N LEU A 28 -2.29 26.17 -7.86
CA LEU A 28 -3.73 26.00 -7.66
C LEU A 28 -4.34 25.15 -8.79
N GLY A 29 -4.02 25.46 -10.05
CA GLY A 29 -4.52 24.72 -11.21
C GLY A 29 -4.11 23.24 -11.16
N VAL A 30 -2.84 22.97 -10.89
CA VAL A 30 -2.29 21.61 -10.75
C VAL A 30 -2.95 20.88 -9.57
N GLY A 31 -3.08 21.53 -8.42
CA GLY A 31 -3.71 20.96 -7.23
C GLY A 31 -5.20 20.63 -7.42
N ILE A 32 -5.94 21.48 -8.14
CA ILE A 32 -7.34 21.20 -8.52
C ILE A 32 -7.39 19.98 -9.44
N ALA A 33 -6.57 19.93 -10.48
CA ALA A 33 -6.52 18.78 -11.41
C ALA A 33 -6.21 17.47 -10.67
N LEU A 34 -5.23 17.50 -9.77
CA LEU A 34 -4.86 16.36 -8.92
C LEU A 34 -6.00 15.95 -7.98
N SER A 35 -6.67 16.90 -7.35
CA SER A 35 -7.81 16.63 -6.46
C SER A 35 -8.93 15.90 -7.22
N LEU A 36 -9.20 16.29 -8.47
CA LEU A 36 -10.18 15.62 -9.33
C LEU A 36 -9.76 14.19 -9.70
N ILE A 37 -8.47 13.98 -10.00
CA ILE A 37 -7.93 12.64 -10.27
C ILE A 37 -8.04 11.78 -9.02
N LEU A 38 -7.59 12.27 -7.87
CA LEU A 38 -7.62 11.56 -6.59
C LEU A 38 -9.05 11.14 -6.23
N ARG A 39 -10.01 12.06 -6.35
CA ARG A 39 -11.44 11.78 -6.17
C ARG A 39 -11.91 10.66 -7.10
N SER A 40 -11.56 10.73 -8.37
CA SER A 40 -11.99 9.75 -9.38
C SER A 40 -11.41 8.37 -9.12
N VAL A 41 -10.13 8.29 -8.74
CA VAL A 41 -9.45 7.04 -8.44
C VAL A 41 -9.99 6.43 -7.15
N LEU A 42 -10.14 7.23 -6.08
CA LEU A 42 -10.74 6.78 -4.82
C LEU A 42 -12.16 6.26 -5.07
N LEU A 43 -12.99 6.99 -5.82
CA LEU A 43 -14.33 6.54 -6.18
C LEU A 43 -14.33 5.21 -6.94
N ARG A 44 -13.41 5.02 -7.89
CA ARG A 44 -13.30 3.74 -8.62
C ARG A 44 -12.85 2.61 -7.69
N PHE A 45 -11.90 2.89 -6.80
CA PHE A 45 -11.38 1.91 -5.87
C PHE A 45 -12.45 1.47 -4.85
N LEU A 46 -13.10 2.43 -4.18
CA LEU A 46 -14.14 2.18 -3.20
C LEU A 46 -15.35 1.45 -3.81
N ARG A 47 -15.72 1.79 -5.06
CA ARG A 47 -16.78 1.07 -5.78
C ARG A 47 -16.35 -0.35 -6.16
N ARG A 48 -15.10 -0.57 -6.59
CA ARG A 48 -14.60 -1.92 -6.91
C ARG A 48 -14.48 -2.83 -5.70
N THR A 49 -14.15 -2.29 -4.52
CA THR A 49 -14.04 -3.07 -3.28
C THR A 49 -15.40 -3.36 -2.63
N ARG A 50 -16.51 -2.94 -3.26
CA ARG A 50 -17.86 -2.98 -2.67
C ARG A 50 -17.89 -2.35 -1.28
N PHE A 51 -17.15 -1.26 -1.09
CA PHE A 51 -17.08 -0.54 0.18
C PHE A 51 -18.48 -0.11 0.64
N ASP A 52 -19.38 0.17 -0.30
CA ASP A 52 -20.77 0.50 -0.03
C ASP A 52 -21.55 -0.66 0.62
N GLU A 53 -21.30 -1.92 0.23
CA GLU A 53 -21.90 -3.10 0.88
C GLU A 53 -21.32 -3.31 2.30
N PHE A 54 -20.02 -3.07 2.48
CA PHE A 54 -19.37 -3.16 3.78
C PHE A 54 -19.90 -2.09 4.76
N ALA A 55 -19.98 -0.83 4.30
CA ALA A 55 -20.48 0.29 5.10
C ALA A 55 -21.96 0.11 5.48
N TYR A 56 -22.77 -0.50 4.60
CA TYR A 56 -24.15 -0.87 4.90
C TYR A 56 -24.23 -1.92 6.01
N ARG A 57 -23.42 -2.98 5.93
CA ARG A 57 -23.34 -4.04 6.96
C ARG A 57 -22.77 -3.55 8.29
N ALA A 58 -21.89 -2.55 8.27
CA ALA A 58 -21.28 -1.96 9.46
C ALA A 58 -22.19 -0.92 10.17
N GLY A 59 -23.39 -0.64 9.64
CA GLY A 59 -24.31 0.34 10.24
C GLY A 59 -23.88 1.80 10.07
N ILE A 60 -22.88 2.09 9.24
CA ILE A 60 -22.37 3.46 9.02
C ILE A 60 -23.41 4.31 8.28
N VAL A 61 -24.25 3.65 7.46
CA VAL A 61 -25.33 4.29 6.70
C VAL A 61 -26.37 4.96 7.60
N SER A 62 -26.73 4.34 8.74
CA SER A 62 -27.70 4.93 9.67
C SER A 62 -27.12 6.12 10.46
N ALA A 63 -25.80 6.18 10.67
CA ALA A 63 -25.12 7.35 11.23
C ALA A 63 -25.10 8.54 10.25
N LEU A 64 -24.88 8.29 8.95
CA LEU A 64 -24.92 9.31 7.89
C LEU A 64 -26.34 9.88 7.69
N PHE A 65 -27.37 9.03 7.73
CA PHE A 65 -28.76 9.49 7.65
C PHE A 65 -29.18 10.33 8.88
N LYS A 66 -28.71 9.99 10.09
CA LYS A 66 -28.92 10.83 11.28
C LYS A 66 -28.22 12.20 11.19
N ALA A 67 -27.13 12.28 10.43
CA ALA A 67 -26.44 13.54 10.13
C ALA A 67 -27.07 14.30 8.95
N ASN A 68 -28.22 13.86 8.42
CA ASN A 68 -28.94 14.42 7.28
C ASN A 68 -28.14 14.41 5.95
N LEU A 69 -27.15 13.53 5.83
CA LEU A 69 -26.31 13.39 4.65
C LEU A 69 -26.85 12.27 3.74
N GLN A 70 -27.68 12.63 2.75
CA GLN A 70 -28.24 11.70 1.76
C GLN A 70 -27.23 11.33 0.66
N THR A 71 -26.06 10.81 1.04
CA THR A 71 -24.99 10.47 0.09
C THR A 71 -24.50 9.04 0.25
N ILE A 72 -24.07 8.45 -0.86
CA ILE A 72 -23.47 7.11 -0.90
C ILE A 72 -22.17 7.16 -0.07
N PRO A 73 -21.90 6.22 0.85
CA PRO A 73 -20.72 6.26 1.73
C PRO A 73 -19.41 6.42 0.97
N SER A 74 -19.23 5.71 -0.15
CA SER A 74 -18.06 5.86 -1.02
C SER A 74 -17.90 7.26 -1.61
N SER A 75 -19.01 7.90 -1.96
CA SER A 75 -19.02 9.26 -2.51
C SER A 75 -18.73 10.33 -1.45
N PHE A 76 -19.19 10.11 -0.20
CA PHE A 76 -18.89 10.98 0.92
C PHE A 76 -17.40 10.99 1.24
N VAL A 77 -16.80 9.79 1.37
CA VAL A 77 -15.35 9.65 1.60
C VAL A 77 -14.56 10.29 0.47
N ALA A 78 -14.91 10.02 -0.79
CA ALA A 78 -14.20 10.61 -1.92
C ALA A 78 -14.35 12.14 -1.99
N ASN A 79 -15.51 12.70 -1.65
CA ASN A 79 -15.71 14.14 -1.58
C ASN A 79 -14.95 14.78 -0.41
N LEU A 80 -14.84 14.08 0.73
CA LEU A 80 -14.06 14.54 1.88
C LEU A 80 -12.57 14.63 1.51
N PHE A 81 -12.03 13.58 0.88
CA PHE A 81 -10.66 13.58 0.38
C PHE A 81 -10.44 14.64 -0.71
N TYR A 82 -11.42 14.85 -1.59
CA TYR A 82 -11.39 15.95 -2.57
C TYR A 82 -11.30 17.31 -1.87
N GLY A 83 -12.15 17.57 -0.88
CA GLY A 83 -12.15 18.82 -0.12
C GLY A 83 -10.85 19.07 0.62
N LEU A 84 -10.31 18.04 1.29
CA LEU A 84 -9.02 18.12 1.98
C LEU A 84 -7.86 18.37 1.01
N SER A 85 -7.85 17.69 -0.14
CA SER A 85 -6.85 17.87 -1.20
C SER A 85 -6.92 19.27 -1.82
N LEU A 86 -8.14 19.79 -2.03
CA LEU A 86 -8.37 21.15 -2.52
C LEU A 86 -7.89 22.19 -1.50
N LEU A 87 -8.21 22.00 -0.21
CA LEU A 87 -7.76 22.87 0.88
C LEU A 87 -6.23 22.89 0.96
N LEU A 88 -5.58 21.71 0.90
CA LEU A 88 -4.11 21.62 0.85
C LEU A 88 -3.53 22.36 -0.36
N SER A 89 -4.13 22.17 -1.54
CA SER A 89 -3.71 22.84 -2.78
C SER A 89 -3.83 24.36 -2.68
N PHE A 90 -4.86 24.84 -1.98
CA PHE A 90 -5.04 26.26 -1.70
C PHE A 90 -3.95 26.77 -0.75
N LEU A 91 -3.70 26.09 0.38
CA LEU A 91 -2.62 26.44 1.30
C LEU A 91 -1.24 26.49 0.60
N LEU A 92 -1.01 25.55 -0.32
CA LEU A 92 0.19 25.51 -1.17
C LEU A 92 0.32 26.69 -2.11
N ALA A 93 -0.78 27.09 -2.73
CA ALA A 93 -0.77 28.25 -3.60
C ALA A 93 -0.50 29.53 -2.80
N LEU A 94 -1.06 29.67 -1.59
CA LEU A 94 -0.74 30.78 -0.69
C LEU A 94 0.75 30.82 -0.31
N SER A 95 1.36 29.64 -0.17
CA SER A 95 2.79 29.50 0.15
C SER A 95 3.71 30.03 -0.96
N ALA A 96 3.22 30.03 -2.21
CA ALA A 96 3.95 30.55 -3.38
C ALA A 96 4.07 32.08 -3.38
N LEU A 97 3.30 32.80 -2.54
CA LEU A 97 3.45 34.24 -2.35
C LEU A 97 4.68 34.64 -1.53
N ASN A 98 5.57 33.70 -1.16
CA ASN A 98 6.86 33.98 -0.54
C ASN A 98 6.77 34.75 0.79
N LEU A 99 5.79 34.40 1.64
CA LEU A 99 5.78 34.79 3.05
C LEU A 99 6.85 33.98 3.81
N GLU A 100 8.15 34.23 3.52
CA GLU A 100 9.42 33.85 4.18
C GLU A 100 9.57 32.52 4.97
N SER A 101 8.63 31.58 4.95
CA SER A 101 8.66 30.40 5.83
C SER A 101 8.09 29.13 5.19
N THR A 102 7.81 29.11 3.89
CA THR A 102 7.00 28.04 3.29
C THR A 102 7.64 27.24 2.15
N SER A 103 8.86 27.57 1.73
CA SER A 103 9.55 26.90 0.61
C SER A 103 9.68 25.37 0.80
N ASN A 104 10.03 24.92 2.00
CA ASN A 104 10.19 23.49 2.31
C ASN A 104 8.88 22.68 2.29
N VAL A 105 7.73 23.32 2.54
CA VAL A 105 6.43 22.64 2.58
C VAL A 105 5.88 22.46 1.17
N VAL A 106 6.10 23.46 0.30
CA VAL A 106 5.69 23.42 -1.11
C VAL A 106 6.43 22.32 -1.87
N GLU A 107 7.75 22.24 -1.71
CA GLU A 107 8.57 21.23 -2.42
C GLU A 107 8.19 19.79 -2.03
N LYS A 108 7.96 19.55 -0.73
CA LYS A 108 7.49 18.25 -0.22
C LYS A 108 6.11 17.87 -0.76
N LEU A 109 5.24 18.84 -0.96
CA LEU A 109 3.88 18.58 -1.43
C LEU A 109 3.81 18.41 -2.95
N VAL A 110 4.61 19.14 -3.72
CA VAL A 110 4.77 18.92 -5.17
C VAL A 110 5.30 17.52 -5.46
N THR A 111 6.21 17.00 -4.63
CA THR A 111 6.71 15.62 -4.74
C THR A 111 5.75 14.57 -4.15
N PHE A 112 4.92 14.92 -3.17
CA PHE A 112 3.91 14.04 -2.58
C PHE A 112 2.82 13.63 -3.57
N PHE A 113 2.34 14.54 -4.41
CA PHE A 113 1.25 14.28 -5.34
C PHE A 113 1.52 13.17 -6.39
N PRO A 114 2.61 13.20 -7.18
CA PRO A 114 2.92 12.12 -8.11
C PRO A 114 3.15 10.80 -7.37
N ASN A 115 3.76 10.87 -6.20
CA ASN A 115 3.96 9.72 -5.33
C ASN A 115 2.64 9.10 -4.85
N LEU A 116 1.64 9.91 -4.50
CA LEU A 116 0.33 9.42 -4.11
C LEU A 116 -0.38 8.68 -5.26
N ILE A 117 -0.24 9.17 -6.50
CA ILE A 117 -0.78 8.47 -7.68
C ILE A 117 -0.11 7.11 -7.84
N VAL A 118 1.23 7.07 -7.77
CA VAL A 118 1.99 5.82 -7.88
C VAL A 118 1.62 4.86 -6.75
N ALA A 119 1.45 5.33 -5.52
CA ALA A 119 1.00 4.53 -4.38
C ALA A 119 -0.34 3.83 -4.66
N ILE A 120 -1.30 4.58 -5.17
CA ILE A 120 -2.62 4.03 -5.49
C ILE A 120 -2.54 3.04 -6.66
N LEU A 121 -1.77 3.36 -7.71
CA LEU A 121 -1.54 2.46 -8.83
C LEU A 121 -0.93 1.13 -8.38
N VAL A 122 0.07 1.18 -7.50
CA VAL A 122 0.71 -0.01 -6.92
C VAL A 122 -0.29 -0.83 -6.12
N ILE A 123 -1.11 -0.21 -5.26
CA ILE A 123 -2.13 -0.93 -4.47
C ILE A 123 -3.18 -1.57 -5.38
N VAL A 124 -3.64 -0.86 -6.42
CA VAL A 124 -4.60 -1.39 -7.39
C VAL A 124 -4.00 -2.56 -8.18
N ALA A 125 -2.76 -2.41 -8.66
CA ALA A 125 -2.05 -3.48 -9.36
C ALA A 125 -1.85 -4.69 -8.44
N GLY A 126 -1.42 -4.47 -7.20
CA GLY A 126 -1.26 -5.50 -6.20
C GLY A 126 -2.56 -6.26 -5.89
N TYR A 127 -3.69 -5.55 -5.82
CA TYR A 127 -5.00 -6.19 -5.68
C TYR A 127 -5.33 -7.12 -6.85
N LEU A 128 -5.09 -6.67 -8.09
CA LEU A 128 -5.32 -7.50 -9.28
C LEU A 128 -4.43 -8.73 -9.27
N VAL A 129 -3.14 -8.55 -8.97
CA VAL A 129 -2.17 -9.64 -8.85
C VAL A 129 -2.57 -10.61 -7.75
N CYS A 130 -2.97 -10.13 -6.56
CA CYS A 130 -3.36 -11.02 -5.47
C CYS A 130 -4.60 -11.86 -5.84
N LYS A 131 -5.59 -11.27 -6.53
CA LYS A 131 -6.78 -12.01 -6.98
C LYS A 131 -6.46 -13.06 -8.04
N PHE A 132 -5.58 -12.72 -8.98
CA PHE A 132 -5.13 -13.66 -10.01
C PHE A 132 -4.35 -14.81 -9.38
N VAL A 133 -3.27 -14.50 -8.66
CA VAL A 133 -2.39 -15.50 -8.04
C VAL A 133 -3.13 -16.34 -7.01
N GLY A 134 -3.97 -15.71 -6.18
CA GLY A 134 -4.77 -16.41 -5.17
C GLY A 134 -5.72 -17.44 -5.77
N ARG A 135 -6.37 -17.13 -6.91
CA ARG A 135 -7.21 -18.08 -7.64
C ARG A 135 -6.39 -19.20 -8.26
N SER A 136 -5.26 -18.89 -8.87
CA SER A 136 -4.36 -19.91 -9.43
C SER A 136 -3.88 -20.87 -8.35
N VAL A 137 -3.42 -20.37 -7.21
CA VAL A 137 -2.99 -21.19 -6.07
C VAL A 137 -4.14 -22.04 -5.54
N LEU A 138 -5.36 -21.48 -5.43
CA LEU A 138 -6.52 -22.24 -4.98
C LEU A 138 -6.83 -23.41 -5.92
N LEU A 139 -6.88 -23.15 -7.23
CA LEU A 139 -7.17 -24.16 -8.24
C LEU A 139 -6.13 -25.29 -8.21
N THR A 140 -4.84 -24.94 -8.19
CA THR A 140 -3.76 -25.92 -8.13
C THR A 140 -3.81 -26.73 -6.83
N ALA A 141 -4.03 -26.09 -5.69
CA ALA A 141 -4.07 -26.78 -4.39
C ALA A 141 -5.30 -27.68 -4.24
N VAL A 142 -6.46 -27.29 -4.78
CA VAL A 142 -7.65 -28.15 -4.82
C VAL A 142 -7.44 -29.35 -5.75
N ASN A 143 -6.84 -29.13 -6.92
CA ASN A 143 -6.52 -30.22 -7.86
C ASN A 143 -5.48 -31.20 -7.31
N ALA A 144 -4.60 -30.74 -6.42
CA ALA A 144 -3.63 -31.58 -5.71
C ALA A 144 -4.18 -32.18 -4.41
N GLU A 145 -5.50 -32.08 -4.17
CA GLU A 145 -6.20 -32.62 -2.99
C GLU A 145 -5.63 -32.13 -1.64
N VAL A 146 -5.06 -30.92 -1.62
CA VAL A 146 -4.46 -30.35 -0.40
C VAL A 146 -5.58 -29.97 0.57
N PRO A 147 -5.63 -30.53 1.80
CA PRO A 147 -6.72 -30.30 2.76
C PRO A 147 -6.90 -28.81 3.13
N ALA A 148 -5.79 -28.04 3.11
CA ALA A 148 -5.74 -26.64 3.47
C ALA A 148 -5.73 -25.68 2.25
N ALA A 149 -6.16 -26.12 1.06
CA ALA A 149 -6.09 -25.33 -0.18
C ALA A 149 -6.67 -23.90 -0.04
N ARG A 150 -7.81 -23.76 0.65
CA ARG A 150 -8.42 -22.45 0.93
C ARG A 150 -7.55 -21.58 1.83
N LEU A 151 -6.99 -22.14 2.91
CA LEU A 151 -6.12 -21.40 3.82
C LEU A 151 -4.85 -20.92 3.11
N ILE A 152 -4.23 -21.78 2.31
CA ILE A 152 -3.01 -21.44 1.53
C ILE A 152 -3.31 -20.30 0.55
N SER A 153 -4.42 -20.40 -0.20
CA SER A 153 -4.83 -19.32 -1.12
C SER A 153 -5.08 -18.00 -0.39
N TYR A 154 -5.76 -18.03 0.76
CA TYR A 154 -5.99 -16.82 1.57
C TYR A 154 -4.70 -16.24 2.14
N ALA A 155 -3.76 -17.09 2.58
CA ALA A 155 -2.46 -16.66 3.06
C ALA A 155 -1.66 -15.95 1.96
N VAL A 156 -1.61 -16.52 0.76
CA VAL A 156 -0.94 -15.92 -0.39
C VAL A 156 -1.58 -14.59 -0.79
N GLN A 157 -2.92 -14.52 -0.84
CA GLN A 157 -3.64 -13.27 -1.14
C GLN A 157 -3.33 -12.17 -0.12
N THR A 158 -3.36 -12.53 1.16
CA THR A 158 -3.08 -11.60 2.26
C THR A 158 -1.64 -11.11 2.17
N LEU A 159 -0.68 -11.98 1.88
CA LEU A 159 0.74 -11.64 1.81
C LEU A 159 1.03 -10.69 0.64
N ILE A 160 0.50 -10.98 -0.56
CA ILE A 160 0.67 -10.12 -1.73
C ILE A 160 0.02 -8.75 -1.51
N MET A 161 -1.20 -8.71 -0.95
CA MET A 161 -1.89 -7.45 -0.68
C MET A 161 -1.15 -6.62 0.38
N LEU A 162 -0.69 -7.26 1.46
CA LEU A 162 0.09 -6.63 2.51
C LEU A 162 1.39 -6.02 1.96
N PHE A 163 2.06 -6.74 1.06
CA PHE A 163 3.24 -6.22 0.36
C PHE A 163 2.91 -5.03 -0.55
N ALA A 164 1.84 -5.10 -1.33
CA ALA A 164 1.42 -3.98 -2.19
C ALA A 164 1.03 -2.73 -1.38
N ILE A 165 0.41 -2.90 -0.22
CA ILE A 165 0.13 -1.82 0.73
C ILE A 165 1.43 -1.24 1.26
N ALA A 166 2.41 -2.07 1.66
CA ALA A 166 3.71 -1.60 2.14
C ALA A 166 4.43 -0.74 1.09
N VAL A 167 4.51 -1.22 -0.16
CA VAL A 167 5.13 -0.46 -1.26
C VAL A 167 4.35 0.83 -1.56
N GLY A 168 3.02 0.79 -1.51
CA GLY A 168 2.20 1.99 -1.67
C GLY A 168 2.44 3.02 -0.57
N LEU A 169 2.52 2.59 0.69
CA LEU A 169 2.85 3.45 1.84
C LEU A 169 4.26 4.03 1.75
N GLU A 170 5.23 3.23 1.30
CA GLU A 170 6.59 3.69 1.03
C GLU A 170 6.60 4.82 -0.01
N GLN A 171 5.79 4.69 -1.06
CA GLN A 171 5.73 5.68 -2.12
C GLN A 171 5.24 7.04 -1.61
N ILE A 172 4.27 7.06 -0.69
CA ILE A 172 3.73 8.28 -0.07
C ILE A 172 4.84 9.13 0.61
N GLY A 173 5.95 8.50 1.02
CA GLY A 173 7.19 9.22 1.37
C GLY A 173 7.23 9.82 2.78
N PHE A 174 6.12 9.82 3.53
CA PHE A 174 6.16 10.14 4.95
C PHE A 174 6.93 9.05 5.70
N ALA A 175 8.12 9.40 6.20
CA ALA A 175 8.95 8.51 7.01
C ALA A 175 9.19 7.12 6.37
N ARG A 176 9.51 7.09 5.06
CA ARG A 176 9.82 5.86 4.29
C ARG A 176 10.71 4.90 5.08
N THR A 177 11.81 5.39 5.63
CA THR A 177 12.78 4.59 6.39
C THR A 177 12.13 3.94 7.62
N THR A 178 11.30 4.68 8.34
CA THR A 178 10.55 4.16 9.49
C THR A 178 9.54 3.09 9.08
N ILE A 179 8.81 3.31 7.98
CA ILE A 179 7.82 2.34 7.47
C ILE A 179 8.51 1.05 7.05
N VAL A 180 9.57 1.15 6.24
CA VAL A 180 10.34 -0.01 5.77
C VAL A 180 10.97 -0.75 6.95
N ALA A 181 11.52 -0.05 7.93
CA ALA A 181 12.08 -0.68 9.14
C ALA A 181 11.00 -1.41 9.94
N ALA A 182 9.86 -0.77 10.22
CA ALA A 182 8.75 -1.39 10.96
C ALA A 182 8.21 -2.63 10.25
N PHE A 183 7.99 -2.54 8.92
CA PHE A 183 7.56 -3.69 8.12
C PHE A 183 8.60 -4.80 8.11
N SER A 184 9.88 -4.47 7.95
CA SER A 184 10.96 -5.47 7.93
C SER A 184 11.08 -6.20 9.27
N ILE A 185 10.93 -5.48 10.38
CA ILE A 185 10.96 -6.07 11.73
C ILE A 185 9.74 -6.97 11.95
N LEU A 186 8.54 -6.48 11.63
CA LEU A 186 7.30 -7.25 11.80
C LEU A 186 7.28 -8.49 10.89
N PHE A 187 7.56 -8.30 9.61
CA PHE A 187 7.54 -9.37 8.62
C PHE A 187 8.70 -10.34 8.83
N GLY A 188 9.90 -9.84 9.10
CA GLY A 188 11.06 -10.66 9.44
C GLY A 188 10.80 -11.50 10.70
N GLY A 189 10.20 -10.91 11.74
CA GLY A 189 9.79 -11.63 12.94
C GLY A 189 8.74 -12.70 12.67
N LEU A 190 7.70 -12.40 11.89
CA LEU A 190 6.66 -13.35 11.53
C LEU A 190 7.22 -14.52 10.70
N VAL A 191 8.01 -14.22 9.67
CA VAL A 191 8.63 -15.24 8.81
C VAL A 191 9.58 -16.11 9.61
N LEU A 192 10.38 -15.53 10.49
CA LEU A 192 11.28 -16.27 11.37
C LEU A 192 10.51 -17.17 12.35
N ALA A 193 9.43 -16.67 12.96
CA ALA A 193 8.58 -17.46 13.83
C ALA A 193 7.94 -18.65 13.09
N LEU A 194 7.43 -18.43 11.88
CA LEU A 194 6.89 -19.50 11.04
C LEU A 194 7.97 -20.49 10.64
N ALA A 195 9.14 -20.02 10.21
CA ALA A 195 10.27 -20.88 9.84
C ALA A 195 10.70 -21.77 11.01
N LEU A 196 10.76 -21.23 12.23
CA LEU A 196 11.05 -22.01 13.44
C LEU A 196 9.92 -22.99 13.78
N ALA A 197 8.66 -22.57 13.69
CA ALA A 197 7.51 -23.43 13.95
C ALA A 197 7.46 -24.63 12.99
N PHE A 198 7.64 -24.39 11.68
CA PHE A 198 7.71 -25.45 10.68
C PHE A 198 9.00 -26.27 10.78
N GLY A 199 10.14 -25.65 11.06
CA GLY A 199 11.43 -26.33 11.19
C GLY A 199 11.49 -27.27 12.40
N LEU A 200 10.98 -26.82 13.55
CA LEU A 200 10.91 -27.65 14.76
C LEU A 200 9.77 -28.67 14.68
N GLY A 201 8.58 -28.28 14.20
CA GLY A 201 7.42 -29.16 14.09
C GLY A 201 7.50 -30.19 12.95
N GLY A 202 8.27 -29.91 11.90
CA GLY A 202 8.50 -30.81 10.77
C GLY A 202 9.72 -31.71 10.91
N ARG A 203 10.45 -31.65 12.04
CA ARG A 203 11.69 -32.40 12.25
C ARG A 203 11.51 -33.90 12.07
N ASP A 204 10.42 -34.47 12.58
CA ASP A 204 10.16 -35.91 12.50
C ASP A 204 9.84 -36.35 11.07
N LEU A 205 9.05 -35.56 10.34
CA LEU A 205 8.78 -35.79 8.91
C LEU A 205 10.05 -35.69 8.06
N ALA A 206 10.91 -34.72 8.35
CA ALA A 206 12.18 -34.57 7.67
C ALA A 206 13.11 -35.77 7.92
N ARG A 207 13.13 -36.28 9.17
CA ARG A 207 13.88 -37.48 9.53
C ARG A 207 13.39 -38.71 8.76
N GLU A 208 12.07 -38.93 8.73
CA GLU A 208 11.50 -40.08 8.02
C GLU A 208 11.76 -40.01 6.51
N PHE A 209 11.66 -38.82 5.91
CA PHE A 209 11.96 -38.60 4.49
C PHE A 209 13.42 -38.91 4.14
N LEU A 210 14.36 -38.48 4.99
CA LEU A 210 15.79 -38.77 4.87
C LEU A 210 16.07 -40.26 5.04
N GLU A 211 15.49 -40.92 6.05
CA GLU A 211 15.66 -42.35 6.29
C GLU A 211 15.13 -43.20 5.13
N ARG A 212 13.99 -42.83 4.52
CA ARG A 212 13.45 -43.53 3.33
C ARG A 212 14.34 -43.38 2.09
N HIS A 213 14.96 -42.22 1.87
CA HIS A 213 15.81 -42.00 0.69
C HIS A 213 17.28 -42.42 0.89
N MET A 214 17.78 -42.46 2.12
CA MET A 214 19.15 -42.86 2.45
C MET A 214 19.29 -44.35 2.81
N ARG A 215 18.19 -45.08 3.04
CA ARG A 215 18.23 -46.55 3.11
C ARG A 215 18.57 -47.10 1.72
N ARG A 216 19.87 -47.26 1.47
CA ARG A 216 20.38 -48.10 0.38
C ARG A 216 19.73 -49.50 0.49
N PRO A 217 19.17 -50.06 -0.59
CA PRO A 217 18.74 -51.44 -0.62
C PRO A 217 20.00 -52.32 -0.61
N ASN A 218 20.55 -52.61 0.58
CA ASN A 218 21.67 -53.51 0.67
C ASN A 218 21.67 -54.28 2.00
N ASP A 219 20.60 -55.02 2.25
CA ASP A 219 20.54 -56.07 3.28
C ASP A 219 19.57 -57.19 2.82
N SER A 220 19.73 -57.69 1.59
CA SER A 220 18.91 -58.81 1.08
C SER A 220 19.73 -59.99 0.54
N TYR A 221 21.05 -60.01 0.77
CA TYR A 221 21.95 -61.02 0.17
C TYR A 221 22.92 -61.71 1.15
N SER A 222 22.63 -61.75 2.46
CA SER A 222 23.52 -62.43 3.43
C SER A 222 22.91 -63.63 4.17
N GLU A 223 21.65 -64.01 3.93
CA GLU A 223 20.98 -65.10 4.67
C GLU A 223 20.67 -66.36 3.84
N ARG A 224 21.44 -66.66 2.79
CA ARG A 224 21.20 -67.90 2.02
C ARG A 224 22.46 -68.62 1.53
N TYR A 225 23.37 -68.96 2.46
CA TYR A 225 24.34 -70.03 2.22
C TYR A 225 24.43 -70.98 3.42
N PRO A 226 23.77 -72.16 3.35
CA PRO A 226 23.78 -73.15 4.41
C PRO A 226 24.96 -74.12 4.34
N PHE A 227 26.14 -73.80 3.78
CA PHE A 227 27.21 -74.81 3.64
C PHE A 227 28.60 -74.18 3.70
N SER A 228 29.18 -74.10 4.90
CA SER A 228 30.63 -73.82 5.09
C SER A 228 31.31 -74.76 6.08
N HIS A 229 30.69 -75.91 6.37
CA HIS A 229 31.32 -77.00 7.12
C HIS A 229 31.32 -78.26 6.24
N LEU A 230 32.24 -78.26 5.29
CA LEU A 230 32.81 -79.46 4.68
C LEU A 230 34.32 -79.26 4.63
#